data_AF-A0A8H8J2L1-F1
#
_entry.id   AF-A0A8H8J2L1-F1
#
_cell.length_a   1.000
_cell.length_b   1.000
_cell.length_c   1.000
_cell.angle_alpha   90.00
_cell.angle_beta   90.00
_cell.angle_gamma   90.00
#
_symmetry.space_group_name_H-M   'P 1'
#
loop_
_entity.id
_entity.type
_entity.pdbx_description
1 polymer ?
#
loop_
_entity_poly.entity_id
_entity_poly.type
_entity_poly.pdbx_seq_one_letter_code
_entity_poly.pdbx_strand_id
1 'polypeptide(L)'
;MNIHMDRGEDEAEVEGEIDLDTMRRYVAFCKQTCAPRLSAESAELLSSHFVSLRKQVQQVERDNNERSSIPITVRQLEAIIRISESLAKITLSPTVNPNHVDEAIRLFKSSTMDAVAAGSSDGLSRGELNEEVNKIDKELRRRLPVGWSTSYQSLVKEFVNGQGFSSHALERALFILEKREVIRYTAQRKVINRIGV
;
A
#
# COMPACT_ATOMS: atom_id res chain seq x y z
N MET A 1 35.42 -52.01 -1.13
CA MET A 1 35.87 -50.60 -1.13
C MET A 1 34.83 -49.79 -0.39
N ASN A 2 35.11 -49.53 0.89
CA ASN A 2 34.57 -48.36 1.58
C ASN A 2 35.13 -47.10 0.90
N ILE A 3 34.38 -46.01 0.95
CA ILE A 3 34.79 -44.61 1.19
C ILE A 3 33.69 -43.73 0.58
N HIS A 4 32.91 -43.07 1.44
CA HIS A 4 32.36 -41.72 1.33
C HIS A 4 31.86 -41.40 2.76
N MET A 5 32.77 -41.03 3.66
CA MET A 5 33.06 -39.63 4.06
C MET A 5 31.79 -38.86 4.42
N ASP A 6 31.35 -39.10 5.66
CA ASP A 6 31.15 -38.07 6.67
C ASP A 6 31.40 -36.63 6.18
N ARG A 7 30.31 -35.91 5.96
CA ARG A 7 30.27 -34.46 6.03
C ARG A 7 29.26 -34.13 7.11
N GLY A 8 29.77 -33.98 8.33
CA GLY A 8 29.08 -33.25 9.39
C GLY A 8 28.76 -31.86 8.89
N GLU A 9 27.49 -31.66 8.56
CA GLU A 9 26.86 -30.36 8.69
C GLU A 9 26.12 -30.45 10.01
N ASP A 10 26.74 -29.88 11.05
CA ASP A 10 26.05 -29.35 12.21
C ASP A 10 25.05 -28.29 11.70
N GLU A 11 23.98 -28.74 11.04
CA GLU A 11 22.76 -27.98 10.96
C GLU A 11 22.28 -27.86 12.40
N ALA A 12 22.42 -26.67 12.95
CA ALA A 12 21.77 -26.31 14.20
C ALA A 12 20.34 -26.83 14.13
N GLU A 13 20.03 -27.86 14.94
CA GLU A 13 18.69 -28.43 15.06
C GLU A 13 17.73 -27.25 15.26
N VAL A 14 17.04 -26.88 14.20
CA VAL A 14 15.96 -25.90 14.26
C VAL A 14 14.94 -26.56 15.17
N GLU A 15 14.73 -26.00 16.36
CA GLU A 15 13.69 -26.46 17.28
C GLU A 15 12.35 -26.57 16.53
N GLY A 16 12.01 -27.81 16.17
CA GLY A 16 10.66 -28.32 15.98
C GLY A 16 9.92 -27.89 14.71
N GLU A 17 10.14 -28.58 13.60
CA GLU A 17 9.04 -28.79 12.67
C GLU A 17 7.94 -29.58 13.40
N ILE A 18 6.84 -28.91 13.73
CA ILE A 18 5.65 -29.58 14.26
C ILE A 18 5.16 -30.55 13.19
N ASP A 19 5.08 -31.83 13.53
CA ASP A 19 4.54 -32.85 12.62
C ASP A 19 3.15 -32.44 12.10
N LEU A 20 2.92 -32.63 10.80
CA LEU A 20 1.70 -32.20 10.12
C LEU A 20 0.45 -32.79 10.76
N ASP A 21 0.52 -34.03 11.26
CA ASP A 21 -0.61 -34.66 11.91
C ASP A 21 -0.90 -34.04 13.28
N THR A 22 0.15 -33.70 14.03
CA THR A 22 0.03 -32.93 15.28
C THR A 22 -0.58 -31.55 15.04
N MET A 23 -0.12 -30.82 14.03
CA MET A 23 -0.68 -29.51 13.66
C MET A 23 -2.15 -29.61 13.24
N ARG A 24 -2.52 -30.63 12.45
CA ARG A 24 -3.92 -30.87 12.03
C ARG A 24 -4.82 -31.13 13.24
N ARG A 25 -4.38 -32.00 14.16
CA ARG A 25 -5.13 -32.29 15.41
C ARG A 25 -5.26 -31.03 16.28
N TYR A 26 -4.21 -30.23 16.38
CA TYR A 26 -4.24 -28.98 17.15
C TYR A 26 -5.24 -27.97 16.56
N VAL A 27 -5.21 -27.75 15.24
CA VAL A 27 -6.17 -26.86 14.56
C VAL A 27 -7.61 -27.35 14.76
N ALA A 28 -7.85 -28.67 14.69
CA ALA A 28 -9.16 -29.25 14.96
C ALA A 28 -9.61 -29.00 16.40
N PHE A 29 -8.71 -29.16 17.38
CA PHE A 29 -8.96 -28.87 18.79
C PHE A 29 -9.31 -27.39 19.00
N CYS A 30 -8.51 -26.46 18.48
CA CYS A 30 -8.80 -25.02 18.58
C CYS A 30 -10.16 -24.65 17.98
N LYS A 31 -10.54 -25.28 16.86
CA LYS A 31 -11.84 -25.04 16.19
C LYS A 31 -13.03 -25.51 17.03
N GLN A 32 -12.90 -26.63 17.74
CA GLN A 32 -13.99 -27.20 18.55
C GLN A 32 -14.09 -26.57 19.94
N THR A 33 -12.96 -26.26 20.57
CA THR A 33 -12.91 -25.84 21.97
C THR A 33 -13.04 -24.33 22.14
N CYS A 34 -12.61 -23.52 21.16
CA CYS A 34 -12.56 -22.07 21.30
C CYS A 34 -13.45 -21.34 20.28
N ALA A 35 -14.40 -20.56 20.80
CA ALA A 35 -15.25 -19.67 20.05
C ALA A 35 -15.09 -18.23 20.59
N PRO A 36 -14.02 -17.52 20.19
CA PRO A 36 -13.70 -16.23 20.77
C PRO A 36 -14.79 -15.18 20.53
N ARG A 37 -14.83 -14.18 21.42
CA ARG A 37 -15.69 -13.00 21.28
C ARG A 37 -14.88 -11.72 21.36
N LEU A 38 -15.30 -10.71 20.61
CA LEU A 38 -14.69 -9.39 20.66
C LEU A 38 -14.84 -8.75 22.04
N SER A 39 -13.72 -8.28 22.60
CA SER A 39 -13.76 -7.36 23.74
C SER A 39 -14.26 -5.98 23.29
N ALA A 40 -14.81 -5.21 24.23
CA ALA A 40 -15.28 -3.85 23.95
C ALA A 40 -14.16 -2.95 23.42
N GLU A 41 -12.96 -3.05 24.03
CA GLU A 41 -11.76 -2.32 23.62
C GLU A 41 -11.35 -2.68 22.18
N SER A 42 -11.36 -3.96 21.83
CA SER A 42 -11.03 -4.41 20.47
C SER A 42 -12.04 -3.96 19.43
N ALA A 43 -13.33 -3.90 19.79
CA ALA A 43 -14.37 -3.40 18.91
C ALA A 43 -14.20 -1.89 18.61
N GLU A 44 -13.85 -1.10 19.62
CA GLU A 44 -13.57 0.32 19.47
C GLU A 44 -12.29 0.57 18.65
N LEU A 45 -11.25 -0.23 18.88
CA LEU A 45 -10.01 -0.18 18.11
C LEU A 45 -10.24 -0.49 16.62
N LEU A 46 -11.01 -1.53 16.30
CA LEU A 46 -11.37 -1.87 14.92
C LEU A 46 -12.18 -0.76 14.24
N SER A 47 -13.16 -0.19 14.95
CA SER A 47 -14.01 0.89 14.43
C SER A 47 -13.19 2.15 14.14
N SER A 48 -12.37 2.58 15.09
CA SER A 48 -11.51 3.77 14.95
C SER A 48 -10.51 3.60 13.81
N HIS A 49 -9.91 2.42 13.68
CA HIS A 49 -8.98 2.10 12.59
C HIS A 49 -9.67 2.13 11.22
N PHE A 50 -10.84 1.49 11.09
CA PHE A 50 -11.60 1.47 9.85
C PHE A 50 -12.02 2.87 9.39
N VAL A 51 -12.49 3.71 10.32
CA VAL A 51 -12.86 5.10 10.04
C VAL A 51 -11.62 5.91 9.60
N SER A 52 -10.49 5.74 10.30
CA SER A 52 -9.23 6.40 9.96
C SER A 52 -8.75 6.02 8.56
N LEU A 53 -8.73 4.72 8.24
CA LEU A 53 -8.33 4.20 6.93
C LEU A 53 -9.22 4.76 5.82
N ARG A 54 -10.55 4.78 6.04
CA ARG A 54 -11.50 5.32 5.06
C ARG A 54 -11.32 6.83 4.85
N LYS A 55 -11.05 7.59 5.91
CA LYS A 55 -10.73 9.04 5.81
C LYS A 55 -9.44 9.26 5.02
N GLN A 56 -8.40 8.47 5.28
CA GLN A 56 -7.13 8.58 4.57
C GLN A 56 -7.30 8.30 3.07
N VAL A 57 -8.04 7.25 2.71
CA VAL A 57 -8.32 6.95 1.29
C VAL A 57 -9.11 8.08 0.64
N GLN A 58 -10.15 8.61 1.30
CA GLN A 58 -10.91 9.76 0.79
C GLN A 58 -10.04 11.01 0.62
N GLN A 59 -9.10 11.27 1.53
CA GLN A 59 -8.18 12.39 1.41
C GLN A 59 -7.25 12.21 0.21
N VAL A 60 -6.68 11.01 0.03
CA VAL A 60 -5.85 10.67 -1.13
C VAL A 60 -6.64 10.83 -2.43
N GLU A 61 -7.91 10.45 -2.49
CA GLU A 61 -8.77 10.64 -3.66
C GLU A 61 -9.02 12.12 -3.97
N ARG A 62 -9.24 12.95 -2.94
CA ARG A 62 -9.44 14.40 -3.09
C ARG A 62 -8.18 15.10 -3.58
N ASP A 63 -7.04 14.79 -2.97
CA ASP A 63 -5.75 15.43 -3.27
C ASP A 63 -5.29 15.09 -4.70
N ASN A 64 -5.59 13.88 -5.16
CA ASN A 64 -5.17 13.38 -6.47
C ASN A 64 -6.24 13.51 -7.57
N ASN A 65 -7.47 13.92 -7.21
CA ASN A 65 -8.62 13.98 -8.11
C ASN A 65 -8.85 12.70 -8.93
N GLU A 66 -8.45 11.56 -8.36
CA GLU A 66 -8.48 10.25 -8.99
C GLU A 66 -9.06 9.27 -7.96
N ARG A 67 -10.03 8.48 -8.38
CA ARG A 67 -10.66 7.50 -7.49
C ARG A 67 -9.65 6.40 -7.18
N SER A 68 -9.61 5.97 -5.93
CA SER A 68 -8.78 4.85 -5.54
C SER A 68 -9.24 3.60 -6.28
N SER A 69 -8.29 2.84 -6.83
CA SER A 69 -8.61 1.61 -7.59
C SER A 69 -9.29 0.53 -6.73
N ILE A 70 -9.17 0.60 -5.40
CA ILE A 70 -9.72 -0.39 -4.47
C ILE A 70 -10.51 0.36 -3.38
N PRO A 71 -11.85 0.31 -3.40
CA PRO A 71 -12.67 0.97 -2.39
C PRO A 71 -12.57 0.26 -1.03
N ILE A 72 -12.57 1.04 0.05
CA ILE A 72 -12.66 0.50 1.41
C ILE A 72 -14.12 0.16 1.75
N THR A 73 -14.40 -1.14 1.98
CA THR A 73 -15.77 -1.65 2.18
C THR A 73 -15.96 -2.33 3.53
N VAL A 74 -17.21 -2.46 3.97
CA VAL A 74 -17.57 -3.17 5.21
C VAL A 74 -17.13 -4.65 5.20
N ARG A 75 -17.00 -5.26 4.02
CA ARG A 75 -16.47 -6.63 3.89
C ARG A 75 -15.03 -6.74 4.37
N GLN A 76 -14.22 -5.70 4.19
CA GLN A 76 -12.84 -5.69 4.68
C GLN A 76 -12.81 -5.61 6.21
N LEU A 77 -13.70 -4.83 6.82
CA LEU A 77 -13.83 -4.81 8.28
C LEU A 77 -14.22 -6.20 8.82
N GLU A 78 -15.20 -6.85 8.20
CA GLU A 78 -15.60 -8.22 8.55
C GLU A 78 -14.45 -9.22 8.36
N ALA A 79 -13.62 -9.04 7.33
CA ALA A 79 -12.44 -9.87 7.12
C ALA A 79 -11.39 -9.68 8.24
N ILE A 80 -11.11 -8.43 8.64
CA ILE A 80 -10.18 -8.15 9.75
C ILE A 80 -10.71 -8.75 11.06
N ILE A 81 -12.01 -8.63 11.34
CA ILE A 81 -12.65 -9.27 12.50
C ILE A 81 -12.39 -10.78 12.50
N ARG A 82 -12.61 -11.46 11.38
CA ARG A 82 -12.37 -12.90 11.25
C ARG A 82 -10.90 -13.28 11.46
N ILE A 83 -9.96 -12.44 11.02
CA ILE A 83 -8.52 -12.67 11.24
C ILE A 83 -8.22 -12.54 12.74
N SER A 84 -8.70 -11.48 13.41
CA SER A 84 -8.52 -11.28 14.85
C SER A 84 -9.11 -12.43 15.69
N GLU A 85 -10.29 -12.94 15.31
CA GLU A 85 -10.89 -14.12 15.93
C GLU A 85 -10.07 -15.39 15.69
N SER A 86 -9.48 -15.54 14.50
CA SER A 86 -8.62 -16.69 14.17
C SER A 86 -7.32 -16.66 14.96
N LEU A 87 -6.72 -15.49 15.16
CA LEU A 87 -5.54 -15.31 16.00
C LEU A 87 -5.83 -15.65 17.46
N ALA A 88 -6.94 -15.15 18.01
CA ALA A 88 -7.40 -15.50 19.36
C ALA A 88 -7.66 -17.02 19.50
N LYS A 89 -8.20 -17.64 18.45
CA LYS A 89 -8.49 -19.09 18.44
C LYS A 89 -7.23 -19.96 18.46
N ILE A 90 -6.18 -19.55 17.74
CA ILE A 90 -4.89 -20.25 17.74
C ILE A 90 -4.21 -20.14 19.11
N THR A 91 -4.34 -18.99 19.79
CA THR A 91 -3.84 -18.81 21.16
C THR A 91 -4.76 -19.39 22.24
N LEU A 92 -5.84 -20.09 21.84
CA LEU A 92 -6.89 -20.63 22.71
C LEU A 92 -7.53 -19.58 23.64
N SER A 93 -7.48 -18.31 23.25
CA SER A 93 -8.05 -17.21 24.02
C SER A 93 -9.55 -17.08 23.76
N PRO A 94 -10.42 -17.10 24.80
CA PRO A 94 -11.85 -16.94 24.63
C PRO A 94 -12.27 -15.51 24.27
N THR A 95 -11.36 -14.54 24.39
CA THR A 95 -11.61 -13.12 24.11
C THR A 95 -10.59 -12.57 23.12
N VAL A 96 -11.07 -11.80 22.15
CA VAL A 96 -10.18 -11.05 21.26
C VAL A 96 -9.66 -9.84 22.01
N ASN A 97 -8.34 -9.82 22.23
CA ASN A 97 -7.62 -8.74 22.86
C ASN A 97 -7.08 -7.76 21.80
N PRO A 98 -6.73 -6.51 22.18
CA PRO A 98 -6.19 -5.51 21.25
C PRO A 98 -4.99 -6.01 20.45
N ASN A 99 -4.10 -6.79 21.07
CA ASN A 99 -2.93 -7.36 20.41
C ASN A 99 -3.28 -8.22 19.19
N HIS A 100 -4.40 -8.96 19.23
CA HIS A 100 -4.85 -9.76 18.09
C HIS A 100 -5.37 -8.86 16.95
N VAL A 101 -6.00 -7.74 17.30
CA VAL A 101 -6.49 -6.75 16.34
C VAL A 101 -5.33 -6.03 15.65
N ASP A 102 -4.32 -5.61 16.42
CA ASP A 102 -3.13 -4.95 15.88
C ASP A 102 -2.41 -5.85 14.87
N GLU A 103 -2.28 -7.13 15.20
CA GLU A 103 -1.66 -8.12 14.32
C GLU A 103 -2.50 -8.38 13.06
N ALA A 104 -3.83 -8.51 13.20
CA ALA A 104 -4.73 -8.63 12.06
C ALA A 104 -4.66 -7.42 11.13
N ILE A 105 -4.57 -6.20 11.69
CA ILE A 105 -4.40 -4.96 10.94
C ILE A 105 -3.05 -4.93 10.22
N ARG A 106 -1.97 -5.38 10.88
CA ARG A 106 -0.64 -5.47 10.28
C ARG A 106 -0.65 -6.38 9.06
N LEU A 107 -1.23 -7.57 9.18
CA LEU A 107 -1.39 -8.52 8.07
C LEU A 107 -2.24 -7.94 6.94
N PHE A 108 -3.36 -7.30 7.28
CA PHE A 108 -4.26 -6.68 6.31
C PHE A 108 -3.56 -5.55 5.52
N LYS A 109 -2.77 -4.70 6.21
CA LYS A 109 -1.99 -3.63 5.58
C LYS A 109 -0.95 -4.20 4.62
N SER A 110 -0.22 -5.24 5.01
CA SER A 110 0.74 -5.90 4.11
C SER A 110 0.06 -6.38 2.84
N SER A 111 -1.03 -7.15 2.97
CA SER A 111 -1.77 -7.67 1.82
C SER A 111 -2.37 -6.57 0.93
N THR A 112 -2.84 -5.47 1.53
CA THR A 112 -3.43 -4.36 0.77
C THR A 112 -2.38 -3.52 0.07
N MET A 113 -1.23 -3.24 0.71
CA MET A 113 -0.13 -2.50 0.07
C MET A 113 0.46 -3.29 -1.10
N ASP A 114 0.60 -4.60 -0.97
CA ASP A 114 1.06 -5.48 -2.05
C ASP A 114 0.06 -5.49 -3.21
N ALA A 115 -1.24 -5.58 -2.94
CA ALA A 115 -2.29 -5.52 -3.97
C ALA A 115 -2.35 -4.16 -4.67
N VAL A 116 -2.10 -3.08 -3.93
CA VAL A 116 -2.04 -1.73 -4.47
C VAL A 116 -0.81 -1.51 -5.35
N ALA A 117 0.34 -2.11 -5.01
CA ALA A 117 1.54 -2.09 -5.84
C ALA A 117 1.39 -2.95 -7.10
N ALA A 118 0.75 -4.12 -6.99
CA ALA A 118 0.53 -5.05 -8.10
C ALA A 118 -0.49 -4.53 -9.14
N GLY A 119 -1.41 -3.63 -8.75
CA GLY A 119 -2.40 -3.03 -9.64
C GLY A 119 -1.92 -1.80 -10.43
N SER A 120 -0.73 -1.28 -10.12
CA SER A 120 -0.13 -0.18 -10.88
C SER A 120 0.49 -0.73 -12.16
N SER A 121 -0.04 -0.32 -13.31
CA SER A 121 0.31 -0.80 -14.65
C SER A 121 1.75 -0.55 -15.12
N ASP A 122 2.66 -0.13 -14.22
CA ASP A 122 4.05 0.21 -14.54
C ASP A 122 5.06 -0.30 -13.48
N GLY A 123 4.62 -1.20 -12.58
CA GLY A 123 5.49 -1.77 -11.53
C GLY A 123 5.90 -0.80 -10.41
N LEU A 124 5.54 0.48 -10.51
CA LEU A 124 5.75 1.48 -9.46
C LEU A 124 4.64 1.41 -8.40
N SER A 125 5.04 1.37 -7.13
CA SER A 125 4.12 1.56 -6.03
C SER A 125 3.48 2.95 -6.11
N ARG A 126 2.22 3.08 -5.65
CA ARG A 126 1.55 4.40 -5.56
C ARG A 126 2.34 5.42 -4.73
N GLY A 127 3.15 4.94 -3.77
CA GLY A 127 4.04 5.81 -2.99
C GLY A 127 5.15 6.41 -3.85
N GLU A 128 5.81 5.57 -4.65
CA GLU A 128 6.90 5.95 -5.55
C GLU A 128 6.39 6.89 -6.65
N LEU A 129 5.23 6.58 -7.25
CA LEU A 129 4.58 7.46 -8.23
C LEU A 129 4.28 8.84 -7.64
N ASN A 130 3.75 8.91 -6.41
CA ASN A 130 3.50 10.19 -5.76
C ASN A 130 4.78 10.95 -5.43
N GLU A 131 5.86 10.25 -5.11
CA GLU A 131 7.16 10.86 -4.86
C GLU A 131 7.75 11.45 -6.15
N GLU A 132 7.68 10.73 -7.27
CA GLU A 132 8.07 11.24 -8.59
C GLU A 132 7.25 12.47 -8.98
N VAL A 133 5.91 12.39 -8.86
CA VAL A 133 5.00 13.51 -9.15
C VAL A 133 5.38 14.76 -8.33
N ASN A 134 5.67 14.59 -7.04
CA ASN A 134 6.07 15.71 -6.18
C ASN A 134 7.45 16.27 -6.53
N LYS A 135 8.40 15.44 -6.95
CA LYS A 135 9.72 15.88 -7.44
C LYS A 135 9.56 16.69 -8.74
N ILE A 136 8.75 16.20 -9.68
CA ILE A 136 8.46 16.88 -10.94
C ILE A 136 7.74 18.22 -10.70
N ASP A 137 6.73 18.27 -9.81
CA ASP A 137 6.03 19.51 -9.46
C ASP A 137 6.98 20.58 -8.91
N LYS A 138 7.85 20.20 -7.95
CA LYS A 138 8.86 21.10 -7.38
C LYS A 138 9.83 21.60 -8.45
N GLU A 139 10.30 20.72 -9.32
CA GLU A 139 11.27 21.07 -10.36
C GLU A 139 10.65 21.97 -11.43
N LEU A 140 9.42 21.68 -11.86
CA LEU A 140 8.67 22.53 -12.79
C LEU A 140 8.44 23.92 -12.21
N ARG A 141 8.09 24.04 -10.92
CA ARG A 141 7.93 25.33 -10.24
C ARG A 141 9.26 26.10 -10.11
N ARG A 142 10.37 25.39 -9.87
CA ARG A 142 11.70 25.98 -9.75
C ARG A 142 12.22 26.50 -11.10
N ARG A 143 11.96 25.78 -12.19
CA ARG A 143 12.52 26.06 -13.51
C ARG A 143 11.65 26.93 -14.41
N LEU A 144 10.35 26.98 -14.18
CA LEU A 144 9.43 27.81 -14.97
C LEU A 144 9.00 29.02 -14.13
N PRO A 145 9.67 30.18 -14.28
CA PRO A 145 9.19 31.45 -13.76
C PRO A 145 7.78 31.77 -14.27
N VAL A 146 7.03 32.57 -13.52
CA VAL A 146 5.71 33.06 -13.96
C VAL A 146 5.86 33.82 -15.28
N GLY A 147 5.05 33.47 -16.28
CA GLY A 147 5.10 34.03 -17.64
C GLY A 147 5.99 33.28 -18.63
N TRP A 148 6.78 32.29 -18.19
CA TRP A 148 7.55 31.44 -19.10
C TRP A 148 6.68 30.38 -19.80
N SER A 149 7.11 30.01 -21.01
CA SER A 149 6.48 28.96 -21.81
C SER A 149 7.49 27.88 -22.19
N THR A 150 7.04 26.64 -22.24
CA THR A 150 7.83 25.49 -22.71
C THR A 150 6.97 24.53 -23.50
N SER A 151 7.59 23.72 -24.36
CA SER A 151 6.85 22.69 -25.11
C SER A 151 6.69 21.42 -24.29
N TYR A 152 5.56 20.72 -24.44
CA TYR A 152 5.34 19.42 -23.79
C TYR A 152 6.42 18.40 -24.20
N GLN A 153 6.82 18.39 -25.47
CA GLN A 153 7.88 17.50 -25.98
C GLN A 153 9.23 17.77 -25.33
N SER A 154 9.55 19.04 -25.02
CA SER A 154 10.76 19.40 -24.29
C SER A 154 10.73 18.82 -22.87
N LEU A 155 9.59 18.91 -22.19
CA LEU A 155 9.42 18.35 -20.85
C LEU A 155 9.51 16.81 -20.86
N VAL A 156 8.93 16.14 -21.85
CA VAL A 156 9.06 14.68 -21.99
C VAL A 156 10.53 14.30 -22.19
N LYS A 157 11.24 14.97 -23.11
CA LYS A 157 12.65 14.69 -23.36
C LYS A 157 13.52 14.90 -22.12
N GLU A 158 13.19 15.88 -21.30
CA GLU A 158 13.98 16.21 -20.12
C GLU A 158 13.66 15.34 -18.91
N PHE A 159 12.39 15.22 -18.55
CA PHE A 159 11.97 14.52 -17.35
C PHE A 159 11.90 13.00 -17.55
N VAL A 160 11.39 12.54 -18.69
CA VAL A 160 11.26 11.10 -18.98
C VAL A 160 12.58 10.55 -19.51
N ASN A 161 13.12 11.13 -20.58
CA ASN A 161 14.33 10.57 -21.22
C ASN A 161 15.64 11.02 -20.54
N GLY A 162 15.66 12.18 -19.87
CA GLY A 162 16.86 12.74 -19.25
C GLY A 162 17.02 12.38 -17.78
N GLN A 163 15.96 12.53 -16.99
CA GLN A 163 15.96 12.29 -15.54
C GLN A 163 15.39 10.93 -15.14
N GLY A 164 14.83 10.17 -16.10
CA GLY A 164 14.37 8.80 -15.88
C GLY A 164 13.03 8.67 -15.16
N PHE A 165 12.24 9.74 -15.08
CA PHE A 165 10.89 9.66 -14.50
C PHE A 165 9.91 8.93 -15.41
N SER A 166 8.86 8.33 -14.84
CA SER A 166 7.80 7.73 -15.64
C SER A 166 7.02 8.77 -16.44
N SER A 167 6.61 8.42 -17.66
CA SER A 167 5.73 9.29 -18.47
C SER A 167 4.41 9.59 -17.76
N HIS A 168 3.91 8.60 -17.00
CA HIS A 168 2.71 8.73 -16.21
C HIS A 168 2.86 9.76 -15.07
N ALA A 169 4.00 9.78 -14.36
CA ALA A 169 4.26 10.79 -13.32
C ALA A 169 4.28 12.21 -13.89
N LEU A 170 4.90 12.41 -15.06
CA LEU A 170 4.95 13.72 -15.72
C LEU A 170 3.55 14.23 -16.11
N GLU A 171 2.73 13.39 -16.75
CA GLU A 171 1.38 13.76 -17.14
C GLU A 171 0.51 14.11 -15.93
N ARG A 172 0.64 13.32 -14.85
CA ARG A 172 -0.11 13.52 -13.61
C ARG A 172 0.33 14.78 -12.88
N ALA A 173 1.63 15.10 -12.84
CA ALA A 173 2.13 16.36 -12.30
C ALA A 173 1.60 17.57 -13.08
N LEU A 174 1.64 17.52 -14.41
CA LEU A 174 1.12 18.59 -15.27
C LEU A 174 -0.39 18.77 -15.11
N PHE A 175 -1.15 17.68 -14.98
CA PHE A 175 -2.58 17.74 -14.72
C PHE A 175 -2.91 18.44 -13.39
N ILE A 176 -2.17 18.12 -12.32
CA ILE A 176 -2.34 18.76 -11.00
C ILE A 176 -2.02 20.26 -11.09
N LEU A 177 -0.94 20.63 -11.78
CA LEU A 177 -0.54 22.02 -12.01
C LEU A 177 -1.57 22.80 -12.82
N GLU A 178 -2.16 22.20 -13.86
CA GLU A 178 -3.21 22.83 -14.66
C GLU A 178 -4.46 23.08 -13.81
N LYS A 179 -4.89 22.09 -13.02
CA LYS A 179 -6.08 22.21 -12.16
C LYS A 179 -5.90 23.27 -11.05
N ARG A 180 -4.67 23.47 -10.58
CA ARG A 180 -4.33 24.51 -9.60
C ARG A 180 -4.15 25.90 -10.23
N GLU A 181 -4.39 26.04 -11.53
CA GLU A 181 -4.18 27.28 -12.31
C GLU A 181 -2.72 27.78 -12.26
N VAL A 182 -1.78 26.85 -12.06
CA VAL A 182 -0.34 27.10 -11.96
C VAL A 182 0.24 27.14 -13.38
N ILE A 183 -0.25 26.25 -14.26
CA ILE A 183 0.07 26.23 -15.69
C ILE A 183 -1.20 26.25 -16.55
N ARG A 184 -1.05 26.60 -17.82
CA ARG A 184 -2.11 26.54 -18.83
C ARG A 184 -1.58 25.94 -20.12
N TYR A 185 -2.33 25.00 -20.69
CA TYR A 185 -2.04 24.49 -22.03
C TYR A 185 -2.48 25.48 -23.12
N THR A 186 -1.69 25.57 -24.18
CA THR A 186 -1.99 26.37 -25.38
C THR A 186 -1.55 25.58 -26.62
N ALA A 187 -1.99 25.99 -27.81
CA ALA A 187 -1.66 25.34 -29.08
C ALA A 187 -1.96 23.82 -29.07
N GLN A 188 -3.21 23.44 -28.80
CA GLN A 188 -3.66 22.04 -28.75
C GLN A 188 -2.82 21.17 -27.79
N ARG A 189 -2.57 21.68 -26.57
CA ARG A 189 -1.76 21.03 -25.52
C ARG A 189 -0.27 20.80 -25.86
N LYS A 190 0.25 21.41 -26.93
CA LYS A 190 1.67 21.31 -27.30
C LYS A 190 2.56 22.25 -26.50
N VAL A 191 2.02 23.36 -26.02
CA VAL A 191 2.75 24.40 -25.27
C VAL A 191 2.13 24.57 -23.89
N ILE A 192 2.98 24.72 -22.89
CA ILE A 192 2.63 24.90 -21.49
C ILE A 192 3.14 26.26 -21.04
N ASN A 193 2.23 27.10 -20.55
CA ASN A 193 2.51 28.45 -20.07
C ASN A 193 2.35 28.50 -18.55
N ARG A 194 3.33 29.06 -17.83
CA ARG A 194 3.25 29.29 -16.39
C ARG A 194 2.44 30.56 -16.11
N ILE A 195 1.30 30.43 -15.44
CA ILE A 195 0.35 31.55 -15.24
C ILE A 195 0.14 31.95 -13.77
N GLY A 196 0.23 31.02 -12.82
CA GLY A 196 -0.05 31.28 -11.39
C GLY A 196 1.18 31.10 -10.48
N VAL A 197 0.99 31.05 -9.16
CA VAL A 197 2.04 30.66 -8.19
C VAL A 197 1.85 29.23 -7.75
#